data_AF-A0A3M9X005-F1
#
_entry.id   AF-A0A3M9X005-F1
#
_cell.length_a   1.000
_cell.length_b   1.000
_cell.length_c   1.000
_cell.angle_alpha   90.00
_cell.angle_beta   90.00
_cell.angle_gamma   90.00
#
_symmetry.space_group_name_H-M   'P 1'
#
loop_
_entity.id
_entity.type
_entity.pdbx_description
1 polymer ?
#
loop_
_entity_poly.entity_id
_entity_poly.type
_entity_poly.pdbx_seq_one_letter_code
_entity_poly.pdbx_strand_id
1 'polypeptide(L)'
;MVGFLFYPPADAAQDGIWNDTVEKWGEAQAIRYITDLHKHLQILSETPALWRKLPGNLTISADLKLDAYFSHHGRHYVFFRKLTGDRIGVISILHDRMDVPVRLAEDLQALQARSEERNLAKSVTVE
;
A
#
# COMPACT_ATOMS: atom_id res chain seq x y z
N MET A 1 2.76 -14.00 13.11
CA MET A 1 1.90 -14.42 11.98
C MET A 1 2.29 -13.56 10.80
N VAL A 2 2.72 -14.18 9.71
CA VAL A 2 3.01 -13.53 8.43
C VAL A 2 1.70 -13.15 7.73
N GLY A 3 1.76 -12.17 6.84
CA GLY A 3 0.60 -11.73 6.07
C GLY A 3 0.57 -10.22 5.84
N PHE A 4 -0.52 -9.74 5.25
CA PHE A 4 -0.67 -8.36 4.86
C PHE A 4 -2.03 -7.80 5.25
N LEU A 5 -2.07 -6.48 5.48
CA LEU A 5 -3.29 -5.69 5.66
C LEU A 5 -3.27 -4.53 4.67
N PHE A 6 -4.43 -4.12 4.19
CA PHE A 6 -4.55 -2.96 3.32
C PHE A 6 -4.91 -1.70 4.11
N TYR A 7 -4.24 -0.60 3.78
CA TYR A 7 -4.76 0.71 4.08
C TYR A 7 -5.86 1.09 3.06
N PRO A 8 -6.78 2.00 3.41
CA PRO A 8 -7.91 2.36 2.54
C PRO A 8 -7.54 2.73 1.10
N PRO A 9 -6.45 3.47 0.82
CA PRO A 9 -6.08 3.77 -0.57
C PRO A 9 -5.71 2.52 -1.37
N ALA A 10 -4.93 1.61 -0.78
CA ALA A 10 -4.59 0.35 -1.41
C ALA A 10 -5.80 -0.57 -1.59
N ASP A 11 -6.73 -0.56 -0.65
CA ASP A 11 -7.97 -1.33 -0.75
C ASP A 11 -8.83 -0.86 -1.93
N ALA A 12 -9.09 0.45 -2.01
CA ALA A 12 -9.82 1.07 -3.12
C ALA A 12 -9.11 0.88 -4.47
N ALA A 13 -7.78 0.86 -4.50
CA ALA A 13 -7.03 0.59 -5.72
C ALA A 13 -7.30 -0.81 -6.27
N GLN A 14 -7.61 -1.81 -5.43
CA GLN A 14 -7.96 -3.16 -5.91
C GLN A 14 -9.28 -3.16 -6.68
N ASP A 15 -10.27 -2.40 -6.21
CA ASP A 15 -11.54 -2.24 -6.92
C ASP A 15 -11.33 -1.59 -8.29
N GLY A 16 -10.48 -0.55 -8.35
CA GLY A 16 -10.10 0.10 -9.61
C GLY A 16 -9.40 -0.88 -10.56
N ILE A 17 -8.42 -1.64 -10.07
CA ILE A 17 -7.72 -2.66 -10.85
C ILE A 17 -8.69 -3.72 -11.37
N TRP A 18 -9.60 -4.20 -10.52
CA TRP A 18 -10.60 -5.18 -10.89
C TRP A 18 -11.49 -4.65 -12.02
N ASN A 19 -12.13 -3.50 -11.82
CA ASN A 19 -13.08 -2.92 -12.78
C ASN A 19 -12.42 -2.68 -14.14
N ASP A 20 -11.25 -2.03 -14.15
CA ASP A 20 -10.46 -1.80 -15.36
C ASP A 20 -10.08 -3.11 -16.07
N THR A 21 -9.74 -4.14 -15.29
CA THR A 21 -9.29 -5.42 -15.86
C THR A 21 -10.46 -6.21 -16.44
N VAL A 22 -11.62 -6.19 -15.77
CA VAL A 22 -12.87 -6.79 -16.27
C VAL A 22 -13.29 -6.11 -17.56
N GLU A 23 -13.31 -4.79 -17.60
CA GLU A 23 -13.73 -4.02 -18.78
C GLU A 23 -12.85 -4.32 -20.00
N LYS A 24 -11.53 -4.39 -19.81
CA LYS A 24 -10.57 -4.54 -20.91
C LYS A 24 -10.33 -5.99 -21.34
N TRP A 25 -10.35 -6.94 -20.40
CA TRP A 25 -9.90 -8.32 -20.65
C TRP A 25 -10.82 -9.40 -20.07
N GLY A 26 -11.92 -9.02 -19.42
CA GLY A 26 -12.89 -9.94 -18.83
C GLY A 26 -12.55 -10.44 -17.43
N GLU A 27 -13.57 -11.00 -16.78
CA GLU A 27 -13.53 -11.42 -15.37
C GLU A 27 -12.46 -12.47 -15.06
N ALA A 28 -12.26 -13.43 -15.96
CA ALA A 28 -11.23 -14.45 -15.78
C ALA A 28 -9.82 -13.84 -15.66
N GLN A 29 -9.56 -12.74 -16.36
CA GLN A 29 -8.29 -12.02 -16.26
C GLN A 29 -8.20 -11.22 -14.96
N ALA A 30 -9.29 -10.59 -14.53
CA ALA A 30 -9.36 -9.85 -13.27
C ALA A 30 -9.11 -10.75 -12.05
N ILE A 31 -9.75 -11.93 -12.01
CA ILE A 31 -9.54 -12.96 -10.98
C ILE A 31 -8.07 -13.36 -10.92
N ARG A 32 -7.46 -13.68 -12.07
CA ARG A 32 -6.05 -14.07 -12.12
C ARG A 32 -5.14 -12.96 -11.60
N TYR A 33 -5.38 -11.72 -12.04
CA TYR A 33 -4.54 -10.59 -11.68
C TYR A 33 -4.57 -10.27 -10.19
N ILE A 34 -5.76 -10.18 -9.58
CA ILE A 34 -5.89 -9.92 -8.13
C ILE A 34 -5.33 -11.08 -7.31
N THR A 35 -5.57 -12.33 -7.75
CA THR A 35 -5.03 -13.51 -7.07
C THR A 35 -3.50 -13.50 -7.06
N ASP A 36 -2.87 -13.19 -8.19
CA ASP A 36 -1.41 -13.16 -8.30
C ASP A 36 -0.80 -11.96 -7.57
N LEU A 37 -1.50 -10.82 -7.54
CA LEU A 37 -1.14 -9.69 -6.68
C LEU A 37 -1.12 -10.10 -5.20
N HIS A 38 -2.14 -10.80 -4.71
CA HIS A 38 -2.20 -11.26 -3.31
C HIS A 38 -1.11 -12.27 -2.98
N LYS A 39 -0.82 -13.21 -3.87
CA LYS A 39 0.33 -14.13 -3.71
C LYS A 39 1.64 -13.36 -3.62
N HIS A 40 1.82 -12.32 -4.44
CA HIS A 40 3.01 -11.47 -4.39
C HIS A 40 3.14 -10.76 -3.04
N LEU A 41 2.04 -10.22 -2.49
CA LEU A 41 2.02 -9.61 -1.15
C LEU A 41 2.36 -10.61 -0.04
N GLN A 42 1.87 -11.85 -0.15
CA GLN A 42 2.20 -12.92 0.79
C GLN A 42 3.71 -13.20 0.78
N ILE A 43 4.31 -13.37 -0.40
CA ILE A 43 5.76 -13.58 -0.56
C ILE A 43 6.56 -12.43 0.05
N LEU A 44 6.12 -11.17 -0.18
CA LEU A 44 6.77 -10.00 0.42
C LEU A 44 6.70 -10.02 1.94
N SER A 45 5.59 -10.47 2.53
CA SER A 45 5.47 -10.57 3.99
C SER A 45 6.40 -11.62 4.61
N GLU A 46 6.71 -12.68 3.85
CA GLU A 46 7.57 -13.79 4.27
C GLU A 46 9.05 -13.54 4.00
N THR A 47 9.37 -12.64 3.06
CA THR A 47 10.75 -12.46 2.56
C THR A 47 11.22 -10.99 2.64
N PRO A 48 11.58 -10.47 3.83
CA PRO A 48 12.06 -9.10 3.98
C PRO A 48 13.28 -8.73 3.13
N ALA A 49 14.09 -9.71 2.72
CA ALA A 49 15.23 -9.51 1.84
C ALA A 49 14.85 -9.01 0.42
N LEU A 50 13.59 -9.15 0.00
CA LEU A 50 13.10 -8.64 -1.28
C LEU A 50 12.72 -7.15 -1.24
N TRP A 51 12.68 -6.55 -0.06
CA TRP A 51 12.17 -5.19 0.11
C TRP A 51 13.16 -4.15 -0.42
N ARG A 52 12.67 -3.26 -1.28
CA ARG A 52 13.42 -2.09 -1.71
C ARG A 52 12.94 -0.90 -0.91
N LYS A 53 13.86 -0.23 -0.21
CA LYS A 53 13.52 0.99 0.53
C LYS A 53 13.07 2.09 -0.43
N LEU A 54 12.01 2.78 -0.06
CA LEU A 54 11.60 3.99 -0.77
C LEU A 54 12.65 5.09 -0.51
N PRO A 55 13.11 5.82 -1.55
CA PRO A 55 14.01 6.95 -1.37
C PRO A 55 13.44 8.01 -0.42
N GLY A 56 14.29 8.53 0.48
CA GLY A 56 13.86 9.43 1.56
C GLY A 56 13.19 10.73 1.10
N ASN A 57 13.44 11.17 -0.12
CA ASN A 57 12.83 12.36 -0.74
C ASN A 57 11.37 12.15 -1.18
N LEU A 58 10.88 10.92 -1.21
CA LEU A 58 9.49 10.57 -1.55
C LEU A 58 8.65 10.29 -0.29
N THR A 59 9.28 10.19 0.88
CA THR A 59 8.59 10.08 2.18
C THR A 59 8.22 11.47 2.69
N ILE A 60 6.96 11.64 3.07
CA ILE A 60 6.43 12.94 3.50
C ILE A 60 6.78 13.20 4.96
N SER A 61 7.45 14.33 5.14
CA SER A 61 7.88 14.97 6.39
C SER A 61 8.99 14.25 7.17
N ALA A 62 9.99 15.03 7.58
CA ALA A 62 11.09 14.59 8.44
C ALA A 62 10.60 14.07 9.81
N ASP A 63 9.37 14.43 10.19
CA ASP A 63 8.77 14.09 11.48
C ASP A 63 8.12 12.70 11.49
N LEU A 64 7.76 12.15 10.33
CA LEU A 64 7.25 10.80 10.20
C LEU A 64 8.31 9.92 9.53
N LYS A 65 9.17 9.32 10.34
CA LYS A 65 10.05 8.22 9.92
C LYS A 65 9.21 6.97 9.58
N LEU A 66 8.45 7.05 8.50
CA LEU A 66 7.76 5.90 7.94
C LEU A 66 8.78 5.15 7.08
N ASP A 67 9.37 4.08 7.62
CA ASP A 67 10.14 3.14 6.79
C ASP A 67 9.18 2.49 5.78
N ALA A 68 9.16 3.06 4.58
CA ALA A 68 8.37 2.59 3.46
C ALA A 68 9.26 1.81 2.47
N TYR A 69 8.64 0.83 1.85
CA TYR A 69 9.25 -0.07 0.89
C TYR A 69 8.35 -0.17 -0.33
N PHE A 70 8.92 -0.62 -1.44
CA PHE A 70 8.16 -0.85 -2.65
C PHE A 70 8.57 -2.14 -3.35
N SER A 71 7.63 -2.65 -4.14
CA SER A 71 7.83 -3.75 -5.07
C SER A 71 7.01 -3.50 -6.33
N HIS A 72 7.35 -4.17 -7.43
CA HIS A 72 6.64 -4.07 -8.70
C HIS A 72 6.04 -5.42 -9.07
N HIS A 73 4.75 -5.44 -9.41
CA HIS A 73 4.02 -6.63 -9.83
C HIS A 73 3.22 -6.31 -11.10
N GLY A 74 3.60 -6.94 -12.22
CA GLY A 74 2.95 -6.75 -13.52
C GLY A 74 3.04 -5.32 -14.05
N ARG A 75 2.01 -4.51 -13.80
CA ARG A 75 1.84 -3.11 -14.23
C ARG A 75 1.66 -2.18 -13.03
N HIS A 76 1.75 -2.68 -11.81
CA HIS A 76 1.49 -1.93 -10.59
C HIS A 76 2.70 -1.92 -9.66
N TYR A 77 2.98 -0.75 -9.10
CA TYR A 77 3.83 -0.58 -7.94
C TYR A 77 3.02 -0.77 -6.67
N VAL A 78 3.55 -1.56 -5.75
CA VAL A 78 3.00 -1.76 -4.41
C VAL A 78 3.92 -1.05 -3.42
N PHE A 79 3.35 -0.13 -2.65
CA PHE A 79 4.03 0.56 -1.56
C PHE A 79 3.53 0.01 -0.23
N PHE A 80 4.46 -0.29 0.68
CA PHE A 80 4.11 -0.94 1.95
C PHE A 80 5.09 -0.57 3.05
N ARG A 81 4.68 -0.82 4.29
CA ARG A 81 5.50 -0.66 5.50
C ARG A 81 5.49 -1.93 6.33
N LYS A 82 6.51 -2.10 7.17
CA LYS A 82 6.46 -3.12 8.22
C LYS A 82 5.41 -2.73 9.28
N LEU A 83 4.63 -3.71 9.75
CA LEU A 83 3.75 -3.58 10.91
C LEU A 83 4.35 -4.34 12.09
N THR A 84 3.65 -4.31 13.23
CA THR A 84 4.05 -5.14 14.38
C THR A 84 3.95 -6.63 14.03
N GLY A 85 4.99 -7.38 14.39
CA GLY A 85 5.20 -8.77 13.95
C GLY A 85 5.75 -8.87 12.53
N ASP A 86 5.55 -10.02 11.89
CA ASP A 86 6.01 -10.32 10.52
C ASP A 86 4.95 -9.96 9.46
N ARG A 87 4.19 -8.88 9.71
CA ARG A 87 3.15 -8.41 8.79
C ARG A 87 3.58 -7.16 8.06
N ILE A 88 3.05 -6.98 6.86
CA ILE A 88 3.19 -5.75 6.08
C ILE A 88 1.84 -5.01 5.99
N GLY A 89 1.90 -3.69 5.98
CA GLY A 89 0.76 -2.82 5.72
C GLY A 89 0.91 -2.23 4.33
N VAL A 90 0.04 -2.62 3.40
CA VAL A 90 0.03 -2.13 2.02
C VAL A 90 -0.60 -0.75 2.00
N ILE A 91 0.24 0.26 1.74
CA ILE A 91 -0.11 1.69 1.78
C ILE A 91 -0.87 2.08 0.52
N SER A 92 -0.33 1.72 -0.64
CA SER A 92 -0.84 2.14 -1.94
C SER A 92 -0.47 1.11 -3.03
N ILE A 93 -1.33 0.99 -4.04
CA ILE A 93 -1.10 0.20 -5.24
C ILE A 93 -1.37 1.11 -6.44
N LEU A 94 -0.33 1.42 -7.22
CA LEU A 94 -0.38 2.44 -8.28
C LEU A 94 0.04 1.84 -9.62
N HIS A 95 -0.71 2.14 -10.68
CA HIS A 95 -0.34 1.70 -12.03
C HIS A 95 0.92 2.45 -12.52
N ASP A 96 1.80 1.77 -13.26
CA ASP A 96 3.05 2.32 -13.81
C ASP A 96 2.87 3.52 -14.78
N ARG A 97 1.64 3.79 -15.23
CA ARG A 97 1.28 4.92 -16.10
C ARG A 97 0.79 6.13 -15.32
N MET A 98 0.57 6.00 -14.01
CA MET A 98 0.21 7.13 -13.16
C MET A 98 1.43 8.00 -12.86
N ASP A 99 1.19 9.23 -12.44
CA ASP A 99 2.20 10.04 -11.77
C ASP A 99 2.46 9.47 -10.37
N VAL A 100 3.23 8.38 -10.33
CA VAL A 100 3.48 7.58 -9.12
C VAL A 100 4.00 8.44 -7.96
N PRO A 101 4.98 9.35 -8.14
CA PRO A 101 5.41 10.25 -7.07
C PRO A 101 4.27 11.08 -6.47
N VAL A 102 3.45 11.71 -7.32
CA VAL A 102 2.36 12.58 -6.85
C VAL A 102 1.28 11.77 -6.15
N ARG A 103 0.84 10.64 -6.72
CA ARG A 103 -0.23 9.82 -6.11
C ARG A 103 0.21 9.14 -4.82
N LEU A 104 1.45 8.68 -4.77
CA LEU A 104 2.01 8.17 -3.53
C LEU A 104 2.06 9.25 -2.45
N ALA A 105 2.38 10.50 -2.83
CA ALA A 105 2.41 11.59 -1.88
C ALA A 105 1.00 11.90 -1.32
N GLU A 106 -0.02 11.94 -2.18
CA GLU A 106 -1.42 12.12 -1.78
C GLU A 106 -1.89 11.02 -0.82
N ASP A 107 -1.60 9.76 -1.14
CA ASP A 107 -1.97 8.62 -0.29
C ASP A 107 -1.30 8.68 1.09
N LEU A 108 0.00 9.01 1.13
CA LEU A 108 0.75 9.16 2.38
C LEU A 108 0.21 10.32 3.23
N GLN A 109 -0.16 11.46 2.64
CA GLN A 109 -0.81 12.57 3.37
C GLN A 109 -2.15 12.15 3.97
N ALA A 110 -2.98 11.43 3.20
CA ALA A 110 -4.27 10.94 3.69
C ALA A 110 -4.10 9.95 4.86
N LEU A 111 -3.04 9.14 4.86
CA LEU A 111 -2.71 8.28 6.00
C LEU A 111 -2.27 9.06 7.24
N GLN A 112 -1.52 10.15 7.05
CA GLN A 112 -1.06 11.03 8.13
C GLN A 112 -2.23 11.69 8.85
N ALA A 113 -3.10 12.38 8.10
CA ALA A 113 -4.27 13.08 8.65
C ALA A 113 -5.13 12.12 9.51
N ARG A 114 -5.42 10.92 8.99
CA ARG A 114 -6.20 9.91 9.73
C ARG A 114 -5.48 9.36 10.97
N SER A 115 -4.15 9.39 10.99
CA SER A 115 -3.38 8.98 12.16
C SER A 115 -3.41 10.03 13.28
N GLU A 116 -3.34 11.30 12.91
CA GLU A 116 -3.40 12.45 13.83
C GLU A 116 -4.78 12.56 14.46
N GLU A 117 -5.84 12.47 13.67
CA GLU A 117 -7.23 12.46 14.14
C GLU A 117 -7.48 11.34 15.17
N ARG A 118 -6.98 10.13 14.89
CA ARG A 118 -7.12 8.99 15.80
C ARG A 118 -6.32 9.18 17.08
N ASN A 119 -5.15 9.81 17.02
CA ASN A 119 -4.35 10.11 18.19
C ASN A 119 -5.01 11.19 19.05
N LEU A 120 -5.58 12.22 18.43
CA LEU A 120 -6.37 13.26 19.11
C LEU A 120 -7.60 12.65 19.81
N ALA A 121 -8.36 11.81 19.12
CA ALA A 121 -9.54 11.14 19.68
C ALA A 121 -9.20 10.24 20.89
N LYS A 122 -8.05 9.55 20.84
CA LYS A 122 -7.54 8.76 21.97
C LYS A 122 -7.10 9.62 23.14
N SER A 123 -6.54 10.81 22.90
CA SER A 123 -6.13 11.73 23.97
C SER A 123 -7.33 12.30 24.74
N VAL A 124 -8.46 12.52 24.04
CA VAL A 124 -9.68 13.11 24.64
C VAL A 124 -10.49 12.08 25.45
N THR A 125 -10.33 10.78 25.20
CA THR A 125 -11.09 9.72 25.90
C THR A 125 -10.43 9.29 27.23
N VAL A 126 -9.25 9.83 27.56
CA VAL A 126 -8.48 9.46 28.78
C VAL A 126 -8.58 10.54 29.88
N GLU A 127 -9.38 11.58 29.66
CA GLU A 127 -9.81 12.55 30.70
C GLU A 127 -11.27 12.30 31.10
#